data_AF-A0A8S0H4K2-F1
#
_entry.id   AF-A0A8S0H4K2-F1
#
_cell.length_a   1.000
_cell.length_b   1.000
_cell.length_c   1.000
_cell.angle_alpha   90.00
_cell.angle_beta   90.00
_cell.angle_gamma   90.00
#
_symmetry.space_group_name_H-M   'P 1'
#
loop_
_entity.id
_entity.type
_entity.pdbx_description
1 polymer ?
#
loop_
_entity_poly.entity_id
_entity_poly.type
_entity_poly.pdbx_seq_one_letter_code
_entity_poly.pdbx_strand_id
1 'polypeptide(L)'
;MRPRKTQNRNLPPRMYVRQRTRKNGKVWVSYYYLDPKGKEVTLGSDLSLARLKWAELEAKDKPQDLCLMRAIFDRYERDIIPKKGERTQKDNRAELRQLRPYFDDAPIEAITPSQIAQYRDARSAKVRANREIATLSHVFNMAREWGLTARENPCQGIRKNKETPRDFYANDAVWDAVYKKAVQELKVAMDLAYLSGQRPADVLLMRKDDIEGSALGSCRTRPIKSSGSCWR
;
A
#
# COMPACT_ATOMS: atom_id res chain seq x y z
N MET A 1 -1.03 19.23 36.33
CA MET A 1 -2.20 18.33 36.09
C MET A 1 -2.89 18.09 37.42
N ARG A 2 -4.17 18.44 37.60
CA ARG A 2 -4.88 18.25 38.88
C ARG A 2 -5.08 16.74 39.11
N PRO A 3 -4.64 16.16 40.24
CA PRO A 3 -4.82 14.74 40.49
C PRO A 3 -6.30 14.36 40.52
N ARG A 4 -6.63 13.18 39.97
CA ARG A 4 -8.00 12.66 39.98
C ARG A 4 -8.50 12.48 41.41
N LYS A 5 -9.81 12.69 41.62
CA LYS A 5 -10.47 12.38 42.89
C LYS A 5 -10.24 10.91 43.27
N THR A 6 -10.07 10.61 44.55
CA THR A 6 -9.74 9.28 45.10
C THR A 6 -10.66 8.17 44.57
N GLN A 7 -11.95 8.47 44.43
CA GLN A 7 -12.97 7.53 43.93
C GLN A 7 -12.77 7.10 42.46
N ASN A 8 -12.07 7.90 41.65
CA ASN A 8 -11.85 7.66 40.22
C ASN A 8 -10.42 7.19 39.90
N ARG A 9 -9.62 6.90 40.93
CA ARG A 9 -8.20 6.57 40.75
C ARG A 9 -7.97 5.18 40.15
N ASN A 10 -8.89 4.25 40.43
CA ASN A 10 -8.84 2.87 39.95
C ASN A 10 -9.65 2.65 38.65
N LEU A 11 -10.19 3.72 38.07
CA LEU A 11 -10.99 3.67 36.84
C LEU A 11 -10.15 4.06 35.62
N PRO A 12 -10.42 3.44 34.45
CA PRO A 12 -9.79 3.80 33.19
C PRO A 12 -9.88 5.30 32.84
N PRO A 13 -9.06 5.78 31.88
CA PRO A 13 -9.15 7.15 31.39
C PRO A 13 -10.59 7.54 30.98
N ARG A 14 -11.04 8.76 31.32
CA ARG A 14 -12.38 9.29 30.98
C ARG A 14 -13.59 8.51 31.55
N MET A 15 -13.36 7.48 32.35
CA MET A 15 -14.39 6.78 33.10
C MET A 15 -14.49 7.33 34.52
N TYR A 16 -15.71 7.60 34.98
CA TYR A 16 -15.99 8.17 36.28
C TYR A 16 -17.12 7.44 36.99
N VAL A 17 -17.13 7.51 38.32
CA VAL A 17 -18.20 6.94 39.16
C VAL A 17 -19.00 8.06 39.84
N ARG A 18 -20.32 7.88 39.92
CA ARG A 18 -21.23 8.64 40.78
C ARG A 18 -21.81 7.69 41.82
N GLN A 19 -21.70 8.09 43.08
CA GLN A 19 -22.27 7.37 44.21
C GLN A 19 -23.29 8.28 44.89
N ARG A 20 -24.50 7.79 45.12
CA ARG A 20 -25.54 8.50 45.89
C ARG A 20 -26.20 7.55 46.88
N THR A 21 -26.29 7.96 48.14
CA THR A 21 -26.99 7.22 49.19
C THR A 21 -28.49 7.46 49.04
N ARG A 22 -29.28 6.39 48.88
CA ARG A 22 -30.75 6.50 48.85
C ARG A 22 -31.31 6.62 50.27
N LYS A 23 -32.58 7.05 50.40
CA LYS A 23 -33.28 7.16 51.69
C LYS A 23 -33.29 5.85 52.50
N ASN A 24 -33.17 4.70 51.83
CA ASN A 24 -33.10 3.37 52.44
C ASN A 24 -31.66 2.92 52.80
N GLY A 25 -30.69 3.83 52.88
CA GLY A 25 -29.30 3.53 53.19
C GLY A 25 -28.49 2.84 52.07
N LYS A 26 -29.15 2.27 51.04
CA LYS A 26 -28.49 1.61 49.92
C LYS A 26 -27.75 2.63 49.02
N VAL A 27 -26.47 2.39 48.76
CA VAL A 27 -25.64 3.23 47.88
C VAL A 27 -25.92 2.86 46.42
N TRP A 28 -26.37 3.84 45.64
CA TRP A 28 -26.52 3.72 44.20
C TRP A 28 -25.21 4.10 43.52
N VAL A 29 -24.66 3.19 42.73
CA VAL A 29 -23.41 3.38 41.98
C VAL A 29 -23.73 3.37 40.50
N SER A 30 -23.26 4.38 39.77
CA SER A 30 -23.34 4.42 38.32
C SER A 30 -22.05 4.94 37.71
N TYR A 31 -21.63 4.28 36.63
CA TYR A 31 -20.47 4.61 35.84
C TYR A 31 -20.88 5.38 34.59
N TYR A 32 -20.06 6.37 34.25
CA TYR A 32 -20.23 7.18 33.04
C TYR A 32 -18.88 7.38 32.34
N TYR A 33 -18.94 7.45 31.02
CA TYR A 33 -17.85 7.83 30.15
C TYR A 33 -18.03 9.29 29.73
N LEU A 34 -16.95 10.06 29.76
CA LEU A 34 -16.95 11.43 29.27
C LEU A 34 -16.27 11.44 27.89
N ASP A 35 -17.07 11.66 26.85
CA ASP A 35 -16.54 11.81 25.50
C ASP A 35 -15.51 12.96 25.43
N PRO A 36 -14.57 12.95 24.47
CA PRO A 36 -13.66 14.08 24.23
C PRO A 36 -14.38 15.42 24.03
N LYS A 37 -15.63 15.37 23.56
CA LYS A 37 -16.52 16.53 23.34
C LYS A 37 -17.27 16.98 24.60
N GLY A 38 -17.04 16.34 25.75
CA GLY A 38 -17.66 16.68 27.04
C GLY A 38 -19.06 16.11 27.28
N LYS A 39 -19.54 15.22 26.40
CA LYS A 39 -20.85 14.55 26.57
C LYS A 39 -20.72 13.35 27.51
N GLU A 40 -21.63 13.24 28.47
CA GLU A 40 -21.69 12.10 29.39
C GLU A 40 -22.49 10.94 28.78
N VAL A 41 -21.88 9.77 28.63
CA VAL A 41 -22.52 8.52 28.22
C VAL A 41 -22.62 7.58 29.42
N THR A 42 -23.81 7.07 29.71
CA THR A 42 -24.03 6.17 30.85
C THR A 42 -23.58 4.74 30.52
N LEU A 43 -22.70 4.18 31.34
CA LEU A 43 -22.16 2.83 31.13
C LEU A 43 -22.97 1.76 31.89
N GLY A 44 -23.58 2.14 33.01
CA GLY A 44 -24.42 1.26 33.86
C GLY A 44 -23.98 1.28 35.32
N SER A 45 -24.44 0.29 36.11
CA SER A 45 -24.11 0.15 37.53
C SER A 45 -23.09 -0.95 37.83
N ASP A 46 -22.83 -1.86 36.89
CA ASP A 46 -21.84 -2.93 37.00
C ASP A 46 -20.49 -2.48 36.42
N LEU A 47 -19.41 -2.70 37.17
CA LEU A 47 -18.06 -2.29 36.80
C LEU A 47 -17.53 -3.07 35.60
N SER A 48 -17.81 -4.37 35.51
CA SER A 48 -17.26 -5.24 34.47
C SER A 48 -17.88 -4.91 33.10
N LEU A 49 -19.21 -4.79 33.06
CA LEU A 49 -19.94 -4.36 31.86
C LEU A 49 -19.58 -2.92 31.45
N ALA A 50 -19.35 -2.04 32.43
CA ALA A 50 -18.93 -0.67 32.14
C ALA A 50 -17.53 -0.60 31.53
N ARG A 51 -16.60 -1.48 31.93
CA ARG A 51 -15.26 -1.58 31.32
C ARG A 51 -15.33 -2.08 29.87
N LEU A 52 -16.20 -3.05 29.57
CA LEU A 52 -16.40 -3.51 28.19
C LEU A 52 -16.96 -2.40 27.30
N LYS A 53 -18.02 -1.71 27.74
CA LYS A 53 -18.58 -0.57 27.01
C LYS A 53 -17.59 0.58 26.87
N TRP A 54 -16.77 0.84 27.89
CA TRP A 54 -15.68 1.82 27.81
C TRP A 54 -14.67 1.43 26.73
N ALA A 55 -14.25 0.16 26.70
CA ALA A 55 -13.33 -0.33 25.68
C ALA A 55 -13.94 -0.23 24.27
N GLU A 56 -15.23 -0.50 24.10
CA GLU A 56 -15.94 -0.30 22.82
C GLU A 56 -15.99 1.17 22.39
N LEU A 57 -16.19 2.10 23.33
CA LEU A 57 -16.25 3.54 23.04
C LEU A 57 -14.88 4.12 22.69
N GLU A 58 -13.84 3.74 23.43
CA GLU A 58 -12.45 4.13 23.11
C GLU A 58 -11.93 3.42 21.86
N ALA A 59 -12.34 2.18 21.57
CA ALA A 59 -11.96 1.47 20.34
C ALA A 59 -12.67 1.98 19.07
N LYS A 60 -13.85 2.59 19.21
CA LYS A 60 -14.59 3.21 18.08
C LYS A 60 -13.85 4.42 17.52
N ASP A 61 -13.17 5.16 18.37
CA ASP A 61 -12.17 6.13 17.92
C ASP A 61 -10.97 5.33 17.40
N LYS A 62 -11.03 4.91 16.13
CA LYS A 62 -9.85 4.37 15.44
C LYS A 62 -8.70 5.34 15.74
N PRO A 63 -7.58 4.88 16.32
CA PRO A 63 -6.50 5.79 16.68
C PRO A 63 -6.15 6.58 15.43
N GLN A 64 -6.19 7.92 15.53
CA GLN A 64 -5.93 8.81 14.40
C GLN A 64 -4.61 8.48 13.71
N ASP A 65 -3.66 7.91 14.46
CA ASP A 65 -2.39 7.39 13.96
C ASP A 65 -2.50 6.31 12.89
N LEU A 66 -3.54 5.45 12.91
CA LEU A 66 -3.75 4.44 11.87
C LEU A 66 -4.32 5.02 10.57
N CYS A 67 -4.92 6.22 10.64
CA CYS A 67 -5.48 6.90 9.48
C CYS A 67 -4.46 7.82 8.79
N LEU A 68 -3.26 7.99 9.36
CA LEU A 68 -2.17 8.74 8.74
C LEU A 68 -1.52 7.91 7.63
N MET A 69 -1.15 8.59 6.54
CA MET A 69 -0.58 7.88 5.39
C MET A 69 0.74 7.19 5.73
N ARG A 70 1.54 7.72 6.67
CA ARG A 70 2.75 7.05 7.18
C ARG A 70 2.48 5.59 7.60
N ALA A 71 1.45 5.37 8.41
CA ALA A 71 1.11 4.05 8.92
C ALA A 71 0.58 3.13 7.82
N ILE A 72 -0.13 3.70 6.84
CA ILE A 72 -0.65 2.97 5.69
C ILE A 72 0.48 2.54 4.75
N PHE A 73 1.46 3.41 4.49
CA PHE A 73 2.64 3.09 3.71
C PHE A 73 3.50 2.02 4.39
N ASP A 74 3.70 2.11 5.70
CA ASP A 74 4.46 1.10 6.45
C ASP A 74 3.76 -0.27 6.40
N ARG A 75 2.43 -0.30 6.57
CA ARG A 75 1.64 -1.52 6.42
C ARG A 75 1.69 -2.06 4.99
N TYR A 76 1.63 -1.19 3.98
CA TYR A 76 1.75 -1.58 2.57
C TYR A 76 3.11 -2.18 2.25
N GLU A 77 4.17 -1.58 2.77
CA GLU A 77 5.54 -2.05 2.62
C GLU A 77 5.77 -3.41 3.31
N ARG A 78 5.13 -3.65 4.45
CA ARG A 78 5.20 -4.93 5.16
C ARG A 78 4.36 -6.03 4.50
N ASP A 79 3.11 -5.75 4.16
CA ASP A 79 2.13 -6.81 3.85
C ASP A 79 1.95 -7.05 2.34
N ILE A 80 2.24 -6.06 1.50
CA ILE A 80 1.95 -6.08 0.05
C ILE A 80 3.21 -6.14 -0.80
N ILE A 81 4.24 -5.34 -0.50
CA ILE A 81 5.47 -5.32 -1.31
C ILE A 81 6.14 -6.70 -1.40
N PRO A 82 6.33 -7.47 -0.31
CA PRO A 82 7.04 -8.75 -0.37
C PRO A 82 6.35 -9.80 -1.24
N LYS A 83 5.04 -9.66 -1.47
CA LYS A 83 4.24 -10.58 -2.32
C LYS A 83 4.41 -10.31 -3.82
N LYS A 84 5.01 -9.19 -4.20
CA LYS A 84 5.24 -8.83 -5.61
C LYS A 84 6.60 -9.37 -6.08
N GLY A 85 6.80 -9.56 -7.38
CA GLY A 85 8.10 -9.98 -7.92
C GLY A 85 9.22 -8.98 -7.59
N GLU A 86 10.45 -9.46 -7.37
CA GLU A 86 11.57 -8.70 -6.82
C GLU A 86 11.83 -7.36 -7.51
N ARG A 87 11.74 -7.33 -8.84
CA ARG A 87 11.92 -6.09 -9.61
C ARG A 87 10.86 -5.06 -9.25
N THR A 88 9.60 -5.49 -9.19
CA THR A 88 8.47 -4.66 -8.78
C THR A 88 8.59 -4.21 -7.33
N GLN A 89 9.18 -5.03 -6.44
CA GLN A 89 9.44 -4.60 -5.06
C GLN A 89 10.40 -3.40 -5.02
N LYS A 90 11.51 -3.48 -5.76
CA LYS A 90 12.50 -2.39 -5.85
C LYS A 90 11.88 -1.12 -6.43
N ASP A 91 11.08 -1.25 -7.48
CA ASP A 91 10.38 -0.12 -8.10
C ASP A 91 9.37 0.53 -7.13
N ASN A 92 8.52 -0.26 -6.48
CA ASN A 92 7.54 0.25 -5.50
C ASN A 92 8.20 0.94 -4.31
N ARG A 93 9.30 0.39 -3.76
CA ARG A 93 10.06 1.06 -2.69
C ARG A 93 10.68 2.37 -3.15
N ALA A 94 11.14 2.44 -4.40
CA ALA A 94 11.63 3.70 -4.95
C ALA A 94 10.52 4.74 -5.11
N GLU A 95 9.32 4.33 -5.52
CA GLU A 95 8.15 5.19 -5.64
C GLU A 95 7.66 5.67 -4.27
N LEU A 96 7.58 4.80 -3.28
CA LEU A 96 7.22 5.19 -1.90
C LEU A 96 8.19 6.21 -1.32
N ARG A 97 9.50 6.09 -1.57
CA ARG A 97 10.48 7.09 -1.14
C ARG A 97 10.20 8.50 -1.68
N GLN A 98 9.54 8.62 -2.83
CA GLN A 98 9.17 9.91 -3.40
C GLN A 98 7.82 10.43 -2.86
N LEU A 99 6.89 9.52 -2.54
CA LEU A 99 5.57 9.85 -2.00
C LEU A 99 5.61 10.24 -0.52
N ARG A 100 6.46 9.58 0.28
CA ARG A 100 6.56 9.78 1.73
C ARG A 100 6.71 11.26 2.15
N PRO A 101 7.64 12.05 1.59
CA PRO A 101 7.82 13.45 1.99
C PRO A 101 6.60 14.36 1.77
N TYR A 102 5.67 13.99 0.87
CA TYR A 102 4.50 14.79 0.52
C TYR A 102 3.23 14.35 1.25
N PHE A 103 3.13 13.06 1.60
CA PHE A 103 1.87 12.48 2.07
C PHE A 103 1.94 11.89 3.48
N ASP A 104 3.12 11.62 4.06
CA ASP A 104 3.25 10.88 5.33
C ASP A 104 2.42 11.45 6.49
N ASP A 105 2.42 12.78 6.62
CA ASP A 105 1.73 13.49 7.70
C ASP A 105 0.24 13.74 7.40
N ALA A 106 -0.22 13.46 6.19
CA ALA A 106 -1.60 13.69 5.81
C ALA A 106 -2.51 12.52 6.24
N PRO A 107 -3.67 12.78 6.85
CA PRO A 107 -4.72 11.78 7.01
C PRO A 107 -5.24 11.31 5.64
N ILE A 108 -5.54 10.02 5.52
CA ILE A 108 -6.03 9.42 4.26
C ILE A 108 -7.28 10.13 3.70
N GLU A 109 -8.17 10.61 4.58
CA GLU A 109 -9.42 11.27 4.19
C GLU A 109 -9.22 12.72 3.72
N ALA A 110 -8.12 13.36 4.15
CA ALA A 110 -7.80 14.74 3.82
C ALA A 110 -7.15 14.88 2.43
N ILE A 111 -6.69 13.79 1.84
CA ILE A 111 -6.03 13.81 0.53
C ILE A 111 -7.05 14.02 -0.58
N THR A 112 -6.85 15.09 -1.34
CA THR A 112 -7.70 15.49 -2.45
C THR A 112 -7.07 15.16 -3.80
N PRO A 113 -7.87 14.96 -4.87
CA PRO A 113 -7.35 14.81 -6.22
C PRO A 113 -6.49 16.00 -6.68
N SER A 114 -6.81 17.21 -6.19
CA SER A 114 -6.05 18.44 -6.46
C SER A 114 -4.61 18.34 -5.94
N GLN A 115 -4.40 17.86 -4.70
CA GLN A 115 -3.05 17.67 -4.15
C GLN A 115 -2.23 16.65 -4.94
N ILE A 116 -2.87 15.58 -5.43
CA ILE A 116 -2.20 14.58 -6.25
C ILE A 116 -1.83 15.15 -7.63
N ALA A 117 -2.68 16.00 -8.22
CA ALA A 117 -2.36 16.72 -9.45
C ALA A 117 -1.22 17.72 -9.25
N GLN A 118 -1.18 18.44 -8.13
CA GLN A 118 -0.05 19.31 -7.78
C GLN A 118 1.25 18.52 -7.65
N TYR A 119 1.21 17.36 -6.98
CA TYR A 119 2.36 16.45 -6.92
C TYR A 119 2.84 16.04 -8.32
N ARG A 120 1.92 15.62 -9.20
CA ARG A 120 2.23 15.27 -10.60
C ARG A 120 2.96 16.39 -11.33
N ASP A 121 2.48 17.62 -11.16
CA ASP A 121 2.97 18.78 -11.91
C ASP A 121 4.32 19.26 -11.39
N ALA A 122 4.54 19.20 -10.07
CA ALA A 122 5.80 19.51 -9.42
C ALA A 122 6.95 18.54 -9.79
N ARG A 123 6.63 17.29 -10.15
CA ARG A 123 7.66 16.31 -10.54
C ARG A 123 8.25 16.63 -11.90
N SER A 124 9.59 16.66 -11.96
CA SER A 124 10.36 16.81 -13.21
C SER A 124 10.26 15.57 -14.09
N ALA A 125 10.39 14.38 -13.50
CA ALA A 125 10.32 13.10 -14.20
C ALA A 125 8.87 12.68 -14.48
N LYS A 126 8.28 13.17 -15.57
CA LYS A 126 6.84 13.01 -15.89
C LYS A 126 6.36 11.55 -15.98
N VAL A 127 7.18 10.65 -16.53
CA VAL A 127 6.86 9.21 -16.60
C VAL A 127 6.91 8.56 -15.21
N ARG A 128 7.89 8.93 -14.37
CA ARG A 128 8.00 8.40 -13.00
C ARG A 128 6.85 8.89 -12.12
N ALA A 129 6.43 10.14 -12.28
CA ALA A 129 5.26 10.68 -11.59
C ALA A 129 3.98 9.85 -11.87
N ASN A 130 3.77 9.39 -13.11
CA ASN A 130 2.64 8.49 -13.42
C ASN A 130 2.74 7.15 -12.69
N ARG A 131 3.94 6.61 -12.52
CA ARG A 131 4.18 5.33 -11.81
C ARG A 131 3.96 5.49 -10.30
N GLU A 132 4.47 6.57 -9.73
CA GLU A 132 4.25 6.96 -8.33
C GLU A 132 2.74 7.12 -8.04
N ILE A 133 1.99 7.81 -8.91
CA ILE A 133 0.52 7.94 -8.77
C ILE A 133 -0.19 6.59 -8.91
N ALA A 134 0.29 5.70 -9.79
CA ALA A 134 -0.28 4.36 -9.93
C ALA A 134 -0.09 3.53 -8.64
N THR A 135 1.08 3.63 -8.00
CA THR A 135 1.33 2.98 -6.71
C THR A 135 0.50 3.61 -5.59
N LEU A 136 0.40 4.94 -5.55
CA LEU A 136 -0.48 5.63 -4.60
C LEU A 136 -1.94 5.18 -4.76
N SER A 137 -2.43 5.09 -6.00
CA SER A 137 -3.77 4.58 -6.30
C SER A 137 -3.98 3.16 -5.76
N HIS A 138 -2.99 2.28 -5.91
CA HIS A 138 -3.06 0.93 -5.34
C HIS A 138 -3.07 0.96 -3.81
N VAL A 139 -2.29 1.83 -3.17
CA VAL A 139 -2.28 1.99 -1.72
C VAL A 139 -3.67 2.39 -1.21
N PHE A 140 -4.34 3.35 -1.86
CA PHE A 140 -5.71 3.77 -1.49
C PHE A 140 -6.71 2.62 -1.59
N ASN A 141 -6.62 1.79 -2.64
CA ASN A 141 -7.49 0.63 -2.78
C ASN A 141 -7.25 -0.40 -1.65
N MET A 142 -6.00 -0.65 -1.27
CA MET A 142 -5.67 -1.54 -0.15
C MET A 142 -6.14 -0.97 1.19
N ALA A 143 -5.98 0.34 1.40
CA ALA A 143 -6.47 1.01 2.60
C ALA A 143 -7.99 0.90 2.73
N ARG A 144 -8.73 0.92 1.62
CA ARG A 144 -10.16 0.65 1.56
C ARG A 144 -10.49 -0.80 1.92
N GLU A 145 -9.74 -1.77 1.38
CA GLU A 145 -9.90 -3.20 1.76
C GLU A 145 -9.62 -3.45 3.24
N TRP A 146 -8.70 -2.70 3.84
CA TRP A 146 -8.42 -2.75 5.28
C TRP A 146 -9.45 -2.02 6.14
N GLY A 147 -10.46 -1.39 5.54
CA GLY A 147 -11.49 -0.63 6.25
C GLY A 147 -10.99 0.67 6.87
N LEU A 148 -9.86 1.22 6.40
CA LEU A 148 -9.30 2.49 6.89
C LEU A 148 -9.99 3.71 6.27
N THR A 149 -10.51 3.59 5.06
CA THR A 149 -11.29 4.64 4.39
C THR A 149 -12.53 4.05 3.72
N ALA A 150 -13.64 4.79 3.78
CA ALA A 150 -14.85 4.49 3.02
C ALA A 150 -14.95 5.32 1.72
N ARG A 151 -14.04 6.28 1.52
CA ARG A 151 -14.07 7.21 0.40
C ARG A 151 -13.58 6.53 -0.88
N GLU A 152 -14.07 7.01 -2.01
CA GLU A 152 -13.52 6.65 -3.31
C GLU A 152 -12.05 7.07 -3.43
N ASN A 153 -11.31 6.34 -4.27
CA ASN A 153 -9.90 6.57 -4.45
C ASN A 153 -9.66 7.91 -5.17
N PRO A 154 -8.99 8.89 -4.53
CA PRO A 154 -8.81 10.23 -5.08
C PRO A 154 -7.87 10.26 -6.29
N CYS A 155 -7.13 9.17 -6.56
CA CYS A 155 -6.31 9.04 -7.75
C CYS A 155 -7.12 8.68 -9.00
N GLN A 156 -8.38 8.24 -8.86
CA GLN A 156 -9.25 7.95 -9.99
C GLN A 156 -9.68 9.25 -10.67
N GLY A 157 -9.66 9.25 -12.01
CA GLY A 157 -10.00 10.44 -12.81
C GLY A 157 -8.86 11.45 -13.00
N ILE A 158 -7.68 11.25 -12.39
CA ILE A 158 -6.54 12.14 -12.62
C ILE A 158 -5.91 11.86 -13.99
N ARG A 159 -5.82 12.90 -14.83
CA ARG A 159 -5.14 12.84 -16.12
C ARG A 159 -3.65 12.51 -15.94
N LYS A 160 -3.17 11.50 -16.65
CA LYS A 160 -1.75 11.11 -16.65
C LYS A 160 -0.94 11.97 -17.63
N ASN A 161 0.34 12.13 -17.36
CA ASN A 161 1.27 12.75 -18.30
C ASN A 161 1.42 11.85 -19.54
N LYS A 162 1.56 12.45 -20.73
CA LYS A 162 1.77 11.71 -21.98
C LYS A 162 3.13 10.99 -21.92
N GLU A 163 3.12 9.67 -22.02
CA GLU A 163 4.33 8.87 -22.14
C GLU A 163 4.67 8.76 -23.63
N THR A 164 5.86 9.22 -24.04
CA THR A 164 6.39 8.94 -25.37
C THR A 164 7.02 7.55 -25.35
N PRO A 165 6.50 6.58 -26.12
CA PRO A 165 7.16 5.29 -26.27
C PRO A 165 8.59 5.48 -26.76
N ARG A 166 9.48 4.53 -26.43
CA ARG A 166 10.81 4.50 -27.02
C ARG A 166 10.65 4.06 -28.47
N ASP A 167 11.05 4.91 -29.40
CA ASP A 167 10.88 4.69 -30.84
C ASP A 167 12.21 4.31 -31.50
N PHE A 168 12.89 3.31 -30.94
CA PHE A 168 14.12 2.79 -31.52
C PHE A 168 13.88 1.38 -32.02
N TYR A 169 13.80 1.26 -33.34
CA TYR A 169 13.83 -0.02 -34.04
C TYR A 169 15.27 -0.32 -34.47
N ALA A 170 15.83 -1.43 -34.00
CA ALA A 170 17.15 -1.86 -34.45
C ALA A 170 17.01 -2.46 -35.86
N ASN A 171 17.50 -1.73 -36.86
CA ASN A 171 17.55 -2.21 -38.24
C ASN A 171 18.76 -3.12 -38.47
N ASP A 172 18.80 -3.78 -39.63
CA ASP A 172 19.89 -4.70 -40.01
C ASP A 172 21.27 -4.02 -39.96
N ALA A 173 21.35 -2.74 -40.31
CA ALA A 173 22.60 -1.98 -40.24
C ALA A 173 23.12 -1.85 -38.80
N VAL A 174 22.23 -1.58 -37.82
CA VAL A 174 22.57 -1.54 -36.40
C VAL A 174 22.91 -2.95 -35.91
N TRP A 175 22.17 -3.97 -36.34
CA TRP A 175 22.45 -5.37 -36.01
C TRP A 175 23.86 -5.76 -36.43
N ASP A 176 24.22 -5.53 -37.68
CA ASP A 176 25.54 -5.85 -38.24
C ASP A 176 26.66 -5.08 -37.57
N ALA A 177 26.44 -3.80 -37.26
CA ALA A 177 27.42 -2.97 -36.56
C ALA A 177 27.72 -3.51 -35.15
N VAL A 178 26.68 -3.92 -34.42
CA VAL A 178 26.83 -4.54 -33.10
C VAL A 178 27.47 -5.91 -33.22
N TYR A 179 27.02 -6.75 -34.16
CA TYR A 179 27.53 -8.10 -34.37
C TYR A 179 29.04 -8.10 -34.67
N LYS A 180 29.52 -7.14 -35.48
CA LYS A 180 30.97 -7.00 -35.80
C LYS A 180 31.83 -6.67 -34.57
N LYS A 181 31.29 -5.96 -33.59
CA LYS A 181 32.00 -5.57 -32.36
C LYS A 181 31.73 -6.50 -31.19
N ALA A 182 30.71 -7.34 -31.28
CA ALA A 182 30.30 -8.27 -30.23
C ALA A 182 31.33 -9.39 -30.02
N VAL A 183 31.48 -9.77 -28.75
CA VAL A 183 32.18 -11.00 -28.35
C VAL A 183 31.36 -12.23 -28.73
N GLN A 184 32.00 -13.41 -28.79
CA GLN A 184 31.37 -14.63 -29.31
C GLN A 184 30.11 -15.02 -28.52
N GLU A 185 30.12 -14.84 -27.20
CA GLU A 185 29.00 -15.13 -26.31
C GLU A 185 27.79 -14.25 -26.63
N LEU A 186 28.04 -12.96 -26.92
CA LEU A 186 26.99 -12.02 -27.27
C LEU A 186 26.42 -12.33 -28.67
N LYS A 187 27.24 -12.73 -29.63
CA LYS A 187 26.78 -13.16 -30.96
C LYS A 187 25.83 -14.34 -30.87
N VAL A 188 26.20 -15.37 -30.10
CA VAL A 188 25.34 -16.54 -29.86
C VAL A 188 24.03 -16.14 -29.19
N ALA A 189 24.07 -15.25 -28.19
CA ALA A 189 22.87 -14.75 -27.54
C ALA A 189 21.98 -13.94 -28.49
N MET A 190 22.58 -13.14 -29.38
CA MET A 190 21.87 -12.41 -30.43
C MET A 190 21.18 -13.37 -31.40
N ASP A 191 21.89 -14.34 -31.95
CA ASP A 191 21.35 -15.31 -32.90
C ASP A 191 20.23 -16.15 -32.25
N LEU A 192 20.43 -16.59 -31.00
CA LEU A 192 19.43 -17.33 -30.24
C LEU A 192 18.17 -16.49 -29.97
N ALA A 193 18.33 -15.20 -29.63
CA ALA A 193 17.19 -14.30 -29.42
C ALA A 193 16.43 -14.03 -30.73
N TYR A 194 17.15 -13.86 -31.85
CA TYR A 194 16.55 -13.63 -33.16
C TYR A 194 15.76 -14.85 -33.64
N LEU A 195 16.34 -16.06 -33.54
CA LEU A 195 15.70 -17.29 -34.01
C LEU A 195 14.55 -17.76 -33.11
N SER A 196 14.68 -17.61 -31.78
CA SER A 196 13.65 -18.06 -30.84
C SER A 196 12.50 -17.07 -30.66
N GLY A 197 12.71 -15.79 -31.03
CA GLY A 197 11.76 -14.71 -30.79
C GLY A 197 11.43 -14.47 -29.31
N GLN A 198 12.22 -15.03 -28.39
CA GLN A 198 12.00 -14.89 -26.95
C GLN A 198 12.58 -13.58 -26.42
N ARG A 199 12.15 -13.19 -25.22
CA ARG A 199 12.68 -11.98 -24.57
C ARG A 199 14.14 -12.19 -24.18
N PRO A 200 15.00 -11.17 -24.26
CA PRO A 200 16.41 -11.32 -23.89
C PRO A 200 16.64 -11.91 -22.49
N ALA A 201 15.80 -11.54 -21.52
CA ALA A 201 15.87 -12.10 -20.16
C ALA A 201 15.54 -13.59 -20.09
N ASP A 202 14.65 -14.08 -20.98
CA ASP A 202 14.28 -15.50 -21.05
C ASP A 202 15.37 -16.29 -21.80
N VAL A 203 15.96 -15.71 -22.85
CA VAL A 203 17.08 -16.29 -23.61
C VAL A 203 18.29 -16.55 -22.71
N LEU A 204 18.61 -15.63 -21.79
CA LEU A 204 19.71 -15.77 -20.84
C LEU A 204 19.50 -16.89 -19.82
N LEU A 205 18.27 -17.35 -19.62
CA LEU A 205 17.97 -18.44 -18.68
C LEU A 205 17.92 -19.81 -19.35
N MET A 206 17.94 -19.88 -20.69
CA MET A 206 17.87 -21.13 -21.43
C MET A 206 19.07 -22.02 -21.13
N ARG A 207 18.79 -23.32 -20.94
CA ARG A 207 19.79 -24.35 -20.68
C ARG A 207 19.67 -25.48 -21.71
N LYS A 208 20.73 -26.27 -21.81
CA LYS A 208 20.70 -27.49 -22.65
C LYS A 208 19.66 -28.50 -22.17
N ASP A 209 19.39 -28.51 -20.87
CA ASP A 209 18.38 -29.39 -20.26
C ASP A 209 16.96 -29.03 -20.69
N ASP A 210 16.72 -27.82 -21.20
CA ASP A 210 15.42 -27.39 -21.71
C ASP A 210 15.14 -27.91 -23.14
N ILE A 211 16.06 -28.69 -23.72
CA ILE A 211 15.94 -29.22 -25.09
C ILE A 211 15.45 -30.66 -25.02
N GLU A 212 14.24 -30.90 -25.55
CA GLU A 212 13.65 -32.24 -25.68
C GLU A 212 13.49 -32.58 -27.16
N GLY A 213 14.36 -33.47 -27.66
CA GLY A 213 14.39 -33.84 -29.08
C GLY A 213 14.73 -32.64 -29.96
N SER A 214 13.77 -32.22 -30.79
CA SER A 214 13.88 -31.03 -31.65
C SER A 214 13.18 -29.79 -31.10
N ALA A 215 12.64 -29.85 -29.89
CA ALA A 215 11.89 -28.76 -29.26
C ALA A 215 12.69 -28.08 -28.14
N LEU A 216 12.56 -26.76 -28.06
CA LEU A 216 13.13 -25.93 -26.99
C LEU A 216 12.01 -25.52 -26.02
N GLY A 217 12.02 -26.09 -24.82
CA GLY A 217 11.16 -25.68 -23.72
C GLY A 217 11.56 -24.28 -23.24
N SER A 218 10.62 -23.35 -23.12
CA SER A 218 10.91 -22.02 -22.58
C SER A 218 10.10 -21.75 -21.32
N CYS A 219 10.76 -21.67 -20.17
CA CYS A 219 10.14 -21.13 -18.95
C CYS A 219 10.20 -19.59 -18.99
N ARG A 220 9.10 -18.94 -19.37
CA ARG A 220 9.03 -17.48 -19.50
C ARG A 220 8.98 -16.81 -18.12
N THR A 221 9.88 -15.84 -17.89
CA THR A 221 9.93 -15.04 -16.64
C THR A 221 8.72 -14.15 -16.42
N ARG A 222 7.96 -13.86 -17.49
CA ARG A 222 6.71 -13.10 -17.44
C ARG A 222 5.64 -13.77 -18.28
N PRO A 223 4.48 -14.12 -17.71
CA PRO A 223 3.42 -14.83 -18.40
C PRO A 223 2.88 -14.03 -19.59
N ILE A 224 2.40 -14.75 -20.61
CA ILE A 224 1.64 -14.17 -21.72
C ILE A 224 0.30 -13.71 -21.15
N LYS A 225 -0.17 -12.51 -21.52
CA LYS A 225 -1.56 -12.09 -21.26
C LYS A 225 -2.52 -12.78 -22.24
N SER A 226 -2.50 -14.11 -22.27
CA SER A 226 -3.46 -14.93 -23.00
C SER A 226 -3.98 -15.99 -22.04
N SER A 227 -5.30 -16.09 -21.95
CA SER A 227 -6.01 -17.20 -21.30
C SER A 227 -5.59 -18.52 -21.97
N GLY A 228 -4.60 -19.20 -21.41
CA GLY A 228 -4.07 -20.42 -21.98
C GLY A 228 -2.93 -20.95 -21.14
N SER A 229 -3.23 -22.01 -20.40
CA SER A 229 -2.36 -22.79 -19.54
C SER A 229 -1.01 -23.12 -20.20
N CYS A 230 0.08 -22.73 -19.54
CA CYS A 230 1.39 -23.33 -19.75
C CYS A 230 1.31 -24.74 -19.14
N TRP A 231 1.29 -25.76 -20.00
CA TRP A 231 1.28 -27.15 -19.58
C TRP A 231 2.52 -27.44 -18.72
N ARG A 232 2.28 -28.13 -17.59
CA ARG A 232 3.29 -28.76 -16.74
C ARG A 232 3.47 -30.21 -17.20
#